data_AF-A0A7R9QEW5-F1
#
_entry.id   AF-A0A7R9QEW5-F1
#
_cell.length_a   1.000
_cell.length_b   1.000
_cell.length_c   1.000
_cell.angle_alpha   90.00
_cell.angle_beta   90.00
_cell.angle_gamma   90.00
#
_symmetry.space_group_name_H-M   'P 1'
#
loop_
_entity.id
_entity.type
_entity.pdbx_description
1 polymer ?
#
loop_
_entity_poly.entity_id
_entity_poly.type
_entity_poly.pdbx_seq_one_letter_code
_entity_poly.pdbx_strand_id
1 'polypeptide(L)'
;SEIGTHDKWTIVNHLSAVEYLNYEDSKFSKSRGVGVFGDNARDTGIPSDIWRFYLLYIRPESQDTTFSWTDLMNKNNSELLNNLGNFINRALVFINNNFDSTIPEMTFQSSDKTLLARINRELVHYFDLMDKIKLRDGIRHILNISRIGNQYIQAAKPWELIKKGPQEKARAATIMGLAANVSALLSVLITPYMPNTSAVIQNQLNVKINLLPKDNRFHCILKSGHKISKAEPLFKKLEAKEIESLKERFKGKQEKTAETNGTPEADPFEGLTSDELNACLTTQADKVRQLKSQKEPKPVIEKEVKILLDLKKRLSLLSGNIPQNNLTNSKIKKK
;
A
#
# COMPACT_ATOMS: atom_id res chain seq x y z
N SER A 1 -23.57 -34.10 3.30
CA SER A 1 -22.92 -35.26 2.68
C SER A 1 -21.44 -34.94 2.48
N GLU A 2 -20.45 -35.71 2.96
CA GLU A 2 -20.37 -37.18 3.06
C GLU A 2 -20.62 -37.90 1.72
N ILE A 3 -20.46 -37.22 0.58
CA ILE A 3 -20.93 -37.68 -0.77
C ILE A 3 -20.10 -38.86 -1.33
N GLY A 4 -19.45 -39.66 -0.49
CA GLY A 4 -18.82 -40.90 -0.95
C GLY A 4 -18.05 -41.69 0.11
N THR A 5 -17.57 -41.04 1.18
CA THR A 5 -16.75 -41.70 2.21
C THR A 5 -17.51 -42.01 3.51
N HIS A 6 -18.64 -41.34 3.78
CA HIS A 6 -19.40 -41.43 5.05
C HIS A 6 -18.62 -41.10 6.34
N ASP A 7 -17.38 -40.64 6.19
CA ASP A 7 -16.53 -40.23 7.29
C ASP A 7 -16.86 -38.79 7.72
N LYS A 8 -16.80 -38.53 9.03
CA LYS A 8 -17.01 -37.22 9.64
C LYS A 8 -15.75 -36.34 9.50
N TRP A 9 -15.53 -35.82 8.30
CA TRP A 9 -14.45 -34.87 8.03
C TRP A 9 -14.75 -33.49 8.60
N THR A 10 -13.73 -32.82 9.16
CA THR A 10 -13.80 -31.39 9.45
C THR A 10 -13.94 -30.62 8.14
N ILE A 11 -15.02 -29.84 8.00
CA ILE A 11 -15.27 -28.99 6.83
C ILE A 11 -14.84 -27.54 7.10
N VAL A 12 -14.57 -26.79 6.04
CA VAL A 12 -14.20 -25.36 6.16
C VAL A 12 -15.35 -24.54 6.75
N ASN A 13 -15.09 -23.86 7.87
CA ASN A 13 -16.06 -22.93 8.48
C ASN A 13 -16.02 -21.54 7.82
N HIS A 14 -14.82 -21.07 7.48
CA HIS A 14 -14.59 -19.74 6.90
C HIS A 14 -13.53 -19.83 5.79
N LEU A 15 -13.92 -19.47 4.57
CA LEU A 15 -13.01 -19.38 3.43
C LEU A 15 -12.63 -17.92 3.19
N SER A 16 -11.35 -17.58 3.40
CA SER A 16 -10.83 -16.23 3.11
C SER A 16 -10.20 -16.21 1.73
N ALA A 17 -10.93 -15.68 0.75
CA ALA A 17 -10.42 -15.40 -0.59
C ALA A 17 -10.08 -13.90 -0.72
N VAL A 18 -9.12 -13.60 -1.59
CA VAL A 18 -8.71 -12.22 -1.94
C VAL A 18 -8.71 -12.07 -3.45
N GLU A 19 -8.89 -10.83 -3.90
CA GLU A 19 -8.78 -10.43 -5.30
C GLU A 19 -7.31 -10.32 -5.74
N TYR A 20 -7.06 -9.88 -6.97
CA TYR A 20 -5.71 -9.86 -7.52
C TYR A 20 -4.89 -8.65 -7.03
N LEU A 21 -3.59 -8.90 -6.82
CA LEU A 21 -2.58 -7.85 -6.73
C LEU A 21 -1.94 -7.66 -8.11
N ASN A 22 -2.16 -6.51 -8.71
CA ASN A 22 -1.50 -6.06 -9.93
C ASN A 22 -0.16 -5.37 -9.60
N TYR A 23 0.67 -5.13 -10.62
CA TYR A 23 2.00 -4.53 -10.45
C TYR A 23 2.14 -3.30 -11.34
N GLU A 24 2.24 -2.12 -10.72
CA GLU A 24 2.21 -0.83 -11.40
C GLU A 24 1.01 -0.75 -12.37
N ASP A 25 1.24 -0.44 -13.64
CA ASP A 25 0.23 -0.36 -14.70
C ASP A 25 -0.05 -1.71 -15.38
N SER A 26 0.46 -2.82 -14.85
CA SER A 26 0.43 -4.13 -15.51
C SER A 26 0.23 -5.32 -14.54
N LYS A 27 0.45 -6.54 -15.03
CA LYS A 27 0.42 -7.78 -14.25
C LYS A 27 1.84 -8.34 -14.09
N PHE A 28 2.08 -9.02 -12.97
CA PHE A 28 3.30 -9.81 -12.77
C PHE A 28 3.53 -10.77 -13.95
N SER A 29 4.74 -10.81 -14.50
CA SER A 29 5.10 -11.68 -15.62
C SER A 29 6.55 -12.16 -15.50
N LYS A 30 6.74 -13.45 -15.21
CA LYS A 30 8.07 -14.04 -15.07
C LYS A 30 8.85 -14.07 -16.39
N SER A 31 8.17 -14.35 -17.51
CA SER A 31 8.79 -14.37 -18.84
C SER A 31 9.28 -12.99 -19.28
N ARG A 32 8.51 -11.94 -18.99
CA ARG A 32 8.89 -10.55 -19.29
C ARG A 32 9.76 -9.90 -18.20
N GLY A 33 9.98 -10.57 -17.08
CA GLY A 33 10.70 -10.03 -15.92
C GLY A 33 9.99 -8.85 -15.25
N VAL A 34 8.66 -8.75 -15.38
CA VAL A 34 7.84 -7.67 -14.81
C VAL A 34 7.37 -8.05 -13.42
N GLY A 35 7.71 -7.24 -12.43
CA GLY A 35 7.29 -7.44 -11.05
C GLY A 35 8.37 -8.01 -10.12
N VAL A 36 8.11 -7.92 -8.83
CA VAL A 36 8.98 -8.47 -7.78
C VAL A 36 8.50 -9.88 -7.43
N PHE A 37 9.38 -10.86 -7.60
CA PHE A 37 9.13 -12.25 -7.20
C PHE A 37 9.80 -12.54 -5.84
N GLY A 38 9.28 -13.53 -5.12
CA GLY A 38 9.69 -13.80 -3.74
C GLY A 38 11.18 -14.12 -3.56
N ASP A 39 11.80 -14.71 -4.57
CA ASP A 39 13.24 -14.97 -4.65
C ASP A 39 14.08 -13.70 -4.83
N ASN A 40 13.51 -12.64 -5.42
CA ASN A 40 14.21 -11.38 -5.68
C ASN A 40 13.97 -10.32 -4.59
N ALA A 41 12.90 -10.43 -3.80
CA ALA A 41 12.57 -9.45 -2.76
C ALA A 41 13.72 -9.26 -1.75
N ARG A 42 14.44 -10.34 -1.40
CA ARG A 42 15.60 -10.30 -0.50
C ARG A 42 16.77 -9.47 -1.05
N ASP A 43 16.90 -9.39 -2.38
CA ASP A 43 18.00 -8.72 -3.07
C ASP A 43 17.74 -7.23 -3.29
N THR A 44 16.63 -6.71 -2.73
CA THR A 44 16.28 -5.29 -2.79
C THR A 44 16.89 -4.45 -1.68
N GLY A 45 17.39 -5.09 -0.60
CA GLY A 45 17.82 -4.40 0.61
C GLY A 45 16.68 -3.90 1.49
N ILE A 46 15.42 -3.98 1.04
CA ILE A 46 14.25 -3.63 1.84
C ILE A 46 13.94 -4.77 2.80
N PRO A 47 13.86 -4.51 4.13
CA PRO A 47 13.56 -5.55 5.12
C PRO A 47 12.19 -6.22 4.88
N SER A 48 12.08 -7.51 5.23
CA SER A 48 10.86 -8.30 5.04
C SER A 48 9.62 -7.67 5.67
N ASP A 49 9.75 -7.06 6.85
CA ASP A 49 8.62 -6.42 7.53
C ASP A 49 8.08 -5.21 6.79
N ILE A 50 8.90 -4.50 6.01
CA ILE A 50 8.45 -3.38 5.17
C ILE A 50 7.59 -3.91 4.01
N TRP A 51 7.98 -5.04 3.41
CA TRP A 51 7.17 -5.75 2.41
C TRP A 51 5.84 -6.23 3.02
N ARG A 52 5.90 -6.90 4.19
CA ARG A 52 4.69 -7.39 4.88
C ARG A 52 3.74 -6.25 5.20
N PHE A 53 4.25 -5.17 5.78
CA PHE A 53 3.48 -3.97 6.08
C PHE A 53 2.73 -3.47 4.85
N TYR A 54 3.45 -3.20 3.76
CA TYR A 54 2.86 -2.56 2.59
C TYR A 54 1.85 -3.48 1.91
N LEU A 55 2.20 -4.75 1.67
CA LEU A 55 1.31 -5.72 1.04
C LEU A 55 0.03 -5.96 1.85
N LEU A 56 0.11 -5.92 3.19
CA LEU A 56 -1.08 -6.00 4.05
C LEU A 56 -1.87 -4.69 4.07
N TYR A 57 -1.21 -3.54 3.97
CA TYR A 57 -1.84 -2.22 3.89
C TYR A 57 -2.66 -2.03 2.60
N ILE A 58 -2.22 -2.67 1.50
CA ILE A 58 -2.93 -2.69 0.21
C ILE A 58 -3.54 -4.06 -0.12
N ARG A 59 -3.81 -4.90 0.89
CA ARG A 59 -4.34 -6.26 0.65
C ARG A 59 -5.64 -6.20 -0.18
N PRO A 60 -5.76 -6.95 -1.30
CA PRO A 60 -6.92 -6.92 -2.18
C PRO A 60 -8.12 -7.68 -1.60
N GLU A 61 -8.75 -7.15 -0.54
CA GLU A 61 -9.82 -7.87 0.18
C GLU A 61 -11.21 -7.80 -0.49
N SER A 62 -11.50 -6.73 -1.24
CA SER A 62 -12.83 -6.50 -1.84
C SER A 62 -12.78 -6.21 -3.34
N GLN A 63 -11.61 -5.86 -3.85
CA GLN A 63 -11.33 -5.54 -5.24
C GLN A 63 -9.83 -5.66 -5.46
N ASP A 64 -9.43 -5.78 -6.72
CA ASP A 64 -8.03 -5.72 -7.12
C ASP A 64 -7.32 -4.49 -6.54
N THR A 65 -6.05 -4.67 -6.19
CA THR A 65 -5.15 -3.58 -5.80
C THR A 65 -3.90 -3.62 -6.64
N THR A 66 -3.11 -2.54 -6.59
CA THR A 66 -1.90 -2.38 -7.38
C THR A 66 -0.73 -2.11 -6.45
N PHE A 67 0.32 -2.91 -6.56
CA PHE A 67 1.61 -2.59 -5.98
C PHE A 67 2.22 -1.40 -6.72
N SER A 68 2.64 -0.36 -6.00
CA SER A 68 3.38 0.78 -6.55
C SER A 68 4.61 1.08 -5.71
N TRP A 69 5.76 1.20 -6.36
CA TRP A 69 7.02 1.58 -5.71
C TRP A 69 6.95 2.95 -5.04
N THR A 70 6.30 3.91 -5.70
CA THR A 70 6.10 5.26 -5.16
C THR A 70 5.21 5.23 -3.92
N ASP A 71 4.12 4.45 -3.94
CA ASP A 71 3.23 4.34 -2.79
C ASP A 71 3.86 3.54 -1.63
N LEU A 72 4.65 2.49 -1.92
CA LEU A 72 5.48 1.81 -0.91
C LEU A 72 6.39 2.81 -0.17
N MET A 73 7.13 3.63 -0.92
CA MET A 73 7.99 4.67 -0.36
C MET A 73 7.19 5.64 0.52
N ASN A 74 6.07 6.15 -0.02
CA ASN A 74 5.22 7.11 0.68
C ASN A 74 4.65 6.54 1.97
N LYS A 75 4.15 5.30 1.97
CA LYS A 75 3.58 4.64 3.15
C LYS A 75 4.65 4.26 4.17
N ASN A 76 5.83 3.82 3.75
CA ASN A 76 6.96 3.64 4.66
C ASN A 76 7.30 4.97 5.36
N ASN A 77 7.49 6.04 4.59
CA ASN A 77 7.96 7.30 5.14
C ASN A 77 6.89 7.98 6.01
N SER A 78 5.61 7.92 5.62
CA SER A 78 4.51 8.59 6.33
C SER A 78 3.95 7.77 7.51
N GLU A 79 3.63 6.49 7.32
CA GLU A 79 2.97 5.67 8.34
C GLU A 79 3.96 4.95 9.26
N LEU A 80 5.08 4.45 8.73
CA LEU A 80 6.08 3.78 9.54
C LEU A 80 7.03 4.80 10.17
N LEU A 81 7.83 5.52 9.38
CA LEU A 81 8.86 6.42 9.90
C LEU A 81 8.27 7.59 10.68
N ASN A 82 7.40 8.39 10.05
CA ASN A 82 6.90 9.64 10.64
C ASN A 82 5.78 9.46 11.67
N ASN A 83 5.15 8.29 11.73
CA ASN A 83 4.06 8.01 12.66
C ASN A 83 4.43 6.95 13.71
N LEU A 84 4.42 5.66 13.36
CA LEU A 84 4.69 4.57 14.33
C LEU A 84 6.09 4.68 14.95
N GLY A 85 7.11 4.79 14.11
CA GLY A 85 8.51 4.90 14.49
C GLY A 85 8.79 6.16 15.28
N ASN A 86 8.30 7.31 14.81
CA ASN A 86 8.44 8.57 15.53
C ASN A 86 7.80 8.53 16.93
N PHE A 87 6.60 7.95 17.08
CA PHE A 87 5.94 7.85 18.38
C PHE A 87 6.79 7.05 19.38
N ILE A 88 7.20 5.84 18.98
CA ILE A 88 7.96 4.93 19.85
C ILE A 88 9.32 5.53 20.16
N ASN A 89 10.03 6.05 19.16
CA ASN A 89 11.37 6.63 19.33
C ASN A 89 11.33 7.84 20.28
N ARG A 90 10.38 8.76 20.11
CA ARG A 90 10.19 9.90 21.03
C ARG A 90 9.91 9.43 22.45
N ALA A 91 9.14 8.36 22.62
CA ALA A 91 8.86 7.80 23.94
C ALA A 91 10.14 7.32 24.64
N LEU A 92 10.89 6.44 23.96
CA LEU A 92 11.99 5.73 24.58
C LEU A 92 13.24 6.60 24.73
N VAL A 93 13.60 7.40 23.72
CA VAL A 93 14.75 8.33 23.81
C VAL A 93 14.56 9.33 24.93
N PHE A 94 13.34 9.84 25.13
CA PHE A 94 13.08 10.76 26.23
C PHE A 94 13.32 10.08 27.58
N ILE A 95 12.89 8.83 27.75
CA ILE A 95 13.09 8.07 28.99
C ILE A 95 14.57 7.73 29.20
N ASN A 96 15.28 7.29 28.16
CA ASN A 96 16.73 7.06 28.25
C ASN A 96 17.47 8.32 28.72
N ASN A 97 17.11 9.49 28.19
CA ASN A 97 17.84 10.74 28.44
C ASN A 97 17.44 11.45 29.74
N ASN A 98 16.20 11.35 30.19
CA ASN A 98 15.68 12.18 31.28
C ASN A 98 15.28 11.40 32.54
N PHE A 99 15.18 10.08 32.46
CA PHE A 99 14.70 9.23 33.57
C PHE A 99 15.61 8.02 33.81
N ASP A 100 16.92 8.12 33.51
CA ASP A 100 17.90 7.04 33.67
C ASP A 100 17.45 5.69 33.07
N SER A 101 16.87 5.75 31.87
CA SER A 101 16.29 4.58 31.18
C SER A 101 15.26 3.81 32.03
N THR A 102 14.61 4.47 32.98
CA THR A 102 13.68 3.86 33.93
C THR A 102 12.30 4.45 33.72
N ILE A 103 11.28 3.59 33.66
CA ILE A 103 9.89 4.01 33.59
C ILE A 103 9.57 4.80 34.86
N PRO A 104 9.19 6.08 34.74
CA PRO A 104 8.99 6.92 35.91
C PRO A 104 7.63 6.64 36.56
N GLU A 105 7.42 7.20 37.75
CA GLU A 105 6.12 7.21 38.39
C GLU A 105 5.10 7.99 37.54
N MET A 106 3.87 7.47 37.48
CA MET A 106 2.80 8.02 36.65
C MET A 106 1.62 8.43 37.53
N THR A 107 1.25 9.71 37.48
CA THR A 107 0.10 10.26 38.22
C THR A 107 -0.94 10.76 37.23
N PHE A 108 -1.98 9.97 37.01
CA PHE A 108 -2.94 10.22 35.93
C PHE A 108 -3.86 11.41 36.19
N GLN A 109 -4.08 12.17 35.12
CA GLN A 109 -5.02 13.28 35.03
C GLN A 109 -6.16 12.97 34.06
N SER A 110 -7.16 13.85 33.98
CA SER A 110 -8.31 13.66 33.09
C SER A 110 -7.93 13.53 31.61
N SER A 111 -6.89 14.25 31.16
CA SER A 111 -6.36 14.15 29.80
C SER A 111 -5.80 12.75 29.48
N ASP A 112 -5.20 12.09 30.46
CA ASP A 112 -4.69 10.71 30.33
C ASP A 112 -5.83 9.72 30.18
N LYS A 113 -6.90 9.90 30.96
CA LYS A 113 -8.10 9.08 30.86
C LYS A 113 -8.75 9.21 29.47
N THR A 114 -8.77 10.41 28.90
CA THR A 114 -9.23 10.63 27.51
C THR A 114 -8.36 9.91 26.49
N LEU A 115 -7.03 9.93 26.65
CA LEU A 115 -6.12 9.16 25.80
C LEU A 115 -6.44 7.67 25.88
N LEU A 116 -6.55 7.13 27.10
CA LEU A 116 -6.85 5.71 27.33
C LEU A 116 -8.18 5.29 26.71
N ALA A 117 -9.22 6.12 26.83
CA ALA A 117 -10.52 5.86 26.22
C ALA A 117 -10.43 5.80 24.68
N ARG A 118 -9.67 6.70 24.06
CA ARG A 118 -9.44 6.69 22.61
C ARG A 118 -8.69 5.43 22.17
N ILE A 119 -7.64 5.04 22.88
CA ILE A 119 -6.88 3.82 22.57
C ILE A 119 -7.76 2.57 22.73
N ASN A 120 -8.55 2.48 23.79
CA ASN A 120 -9.47 1.36 24.01
C ASN A 120 -10.51 1.24 22.89
N ARG A 121 -10.98 2.36 22.35
CA ARG A 121 -11.88 2.33 21.19
C ARG A 121 -11.20 1.75 19.96
N GLU A 122 -9.96 2.14 19.67
CA GLU A 122 -9.19 1.56 18.56
C GLU A 122 -8.95 0.06 18.75
N LEU A 123 -8.67 -0.39 19.99
CA LEU A 123 -8.51 -1.80 20.30
C LEU A 123 -9.76 -2.61 19.99
N VAL A 124 -10.94 -2.15 20.43
CA VAL A 124 -12.21 -2.84 20.17
C VAL A 124 -12.42 -3.03 18.66
N HIS A 125 -12.18 -1.99 17.86
CA HIS A 125 -12.30 -2.09 16.40
C HIS A 125 -11.24 -2.99 15.77
N TYR A 126 -9.99 -2.92 16.25
CA TYR A 126 -8.93 -3.82 15.81
C TYR A 126 -9.33 -5.29 16.01
N PHE A 127 -9.77 -5.68 17.21
CA PHE A 127 -10.15 -7.06 17.49
C PHE A 127 -11.34 -7.52 16.63
N ASP A 128 -12.39 -6.71 16.50
CA ASP A 128 -13.55 -7.03 15.65
C ASP A 128 -13.16 -7.28 14.18
N LEU A 129 -12.22 -6.49 13.66
CA LEU A 129 -11.71 -6.66 12.30
C LEU A 129 -10.82 -7.89 12.16
N MET A 130 -9.96 -8.16 13.13
CA MET A 130 -9.06 -9.31 13.10
C MET A 130 -9.82 -10.63 13.21
N ASP A 131 -10.86 -10.70 14.04
CA ASP A 131 -11.76 -11.86 14.15
C ASP A 131 -12.49 -12.16 12.83
N LYS A 132 -12.68 -11.13 11.98
CA LYS A 132 -13.29 -11.22 10.65
C LYS A 132 -12.26 -11.30 9.52
N ILE A 133 -10.97 -11.43 9.83
CA ILE A 133 -9.85 -11.51 8.85
C ILE A 133 -9.80 -10.26 7.93
N LYS A 134 -10.14 -9.08 8.47
CA LYS A 134 -10.05 -7.77 7.80
C LYS A 134 -8.70 -7.11 8.08
N LEU A 135 -7.64 -7.73 7.59
CA LEU A 135 -6.25 -7.37 7.88
C LEU A 135 -5.91 -5.96 7.39
N ARG A 136 -6.47 -5.56 6.23
CA ARG A 136 -6.24 -4.24 5.62
C ARG A 136 -6.73 -3.09 6.51
N ASP A 137 -7.87 -3.27 7.16
CA ASP A 137 -8.43 -2.26 8.06
C ASP A 137 -7.82 -2.38 9.47
N GLY A 138 -7.52 -3.60 9.93
CA GLY A 138 -6.88 -3.84 11.22
C GLY A 138 -5.59 -3.04 11.40
N ILE A 139 -4.71 -3.02 10.38
CA ILE A 139 -3.44 -2.29 10.50
C ILE A 139 -3.63 -0.78 10.66
N ARG A 140 -4.72 -0.21 10.12
CA ARG A 140 -5.01 1.23 10.21
C ARG A 140 -5.33 1.64 11.64
N HIS A 141 -5.99 0.78 12.42
CA HIS A 141 -6.24 1.02 13.84
C HIS A 141 -4.92 1.03 14.65
N ILE A 142 -3.97 0.16 14.34
CA ILE A 142 -2.63 0.17 14.96
C ILE A 142 -1.94 1.52 14.67
N LEU A 143 -1.92 1.95 13.40
CA LEU A 143 -1.35 3.23 12.98
C LEU A 143 -2.11 4.43 13.57
N ASN A 144 -3.41 4.29 13.85
CA ASN A 144 -4.18 5.35 14.48
C ASN A 144 -3.85 5.48 15.97
N ILE A 145 -3.59 4.37 16.68
CA ILE A 145 -3.11 4.40 18.07
C ILE A 145 -1.79 5.18 18.16
N SER A 146 -0.82 4.93 17.25
CA SER A 146 0.42 5.70 17.25
C SER A 146 0.20 7.18 16.89
N ARG A 147 -0.74 7.50 15.98
CA ARG A 147 -1.12 8.88 15.65
C ARG A 147 -1.73 9.61 16.84
N ILE A 148 -2.63 8.97 17.58
CA ILE A 148 -3.22 9.47 18.82
C ILE A 148 -2.11 9.72 19.86
N GLY A 149 -1.16 8.79 20.00
CA GLY A 149 0.00 8.92 20.87
C GLY A 149 0.92 10.09 20.49
N ASN A 150 1.21 10.26 19.20
CA ASN A 150 1.96 11.41 18.68
C ASN A 150 1.28 12.73 19.02
N GLN A 151 -0.03 12.84 18.78
CA GLN A 151 -0.81 14.04 19.12
C GLN A 151 -0.76 14.33 20.63
N TYR A 152 -0.87 13.30 21.46
CA TYR A 152 -0.80 13.43 22.91
C TYR A 152 0.54 13.96 23.40
N ILE A 153 1.66 13.38 22.93
CA ILE A 153 3.01 13.88 23.24
C ILE A 153 3.18 15.32 22.75
N GLN A 154 2.71 15.61 21.53
CA GLN A 154 2.88 16.93 20.91
C GLN A 154 2.11 18.02 21.64
N ALA A 155 0.86 17.76 22.03
CA ALA A 155 0.03 18.70 22.77
C ALA A 155 0.59 18.98 24.17
N ALA A 156 1.15 17.95 24.82
CA ALA A 156 1.61 18.06 26.20
C ALA A 156 3.03 18.64 26.34
N LYS A 157 3.83 18.66 25.26
CA LYS A 157 5.17 19.27 25.20
C LYS A 157 6.10 18.87 26.36
N PRO A 158 6.35 17.57 26.60
CA PRO A 158 7.15 17.09 27.72
C PRO A 158 8.59 17.65 27.76
N TRP A 159 9.17 18.01 26.60
CA TRP A 159 10.50 18.62 26.48
C TRP A 159 10.58 20.04 27.05
N GLU A 160 9.44 20.73 27.17
CA GLU A 160 9.33 22.01 27.88
C GLU A 160 9.06 21.78 29.36
N LEU A 161 8.13 20.85 29.68
CA LEU A 161 7.75 20.53 31.05
C LEU A 161 8.93 20.02 31.91
N ILE A 162 9.80 19.19 31.33
CA ILE A 162 10.95 18.61 32.05
C ILE A 162 11.96 19.67 32.52
N LYS A 163 11.95 20.87 31.92
CA LYS A 163 12.86 21.97 32.25
C LYS A 163 12.30 22.90 33.34
N LYS A 164 11.06 22.66 33.79
CA LYS A 164 10.35 23.50 34.78
C LYS A 164 10.46 22.89 36.19
N GLY A 165 9.47 23.15 37.04
CA GLY A 165 9.44 22.73 38.44
C GLY A 165 9.10 21.25 38.64
N PRO A 166 9.11 20.78 39.91
CA PRO A 166 8.84 19.39 40.25
C PRO A 166 7.49 18.87 39.73
N GLN A 167 6.45 19.71 39.77
CA GLN A 167 5.11 19.35 39.31
C GLN A 167 5.07 19.12 37.79
N GLU A 168 5.70 19.99 37.01
CA GLU A 168 5.77 19.84 35.55
C GLU A 168 6.67 18.66 35.14
N LYS A 169 7.76 18.41 35.88
CA LYS A 169 8.59 17.23 35.69
C LYS A 169 7.79 15.94 35.94
N ALA A 170 6.99 15.89 37.01
CA ALA A 170 6.09 14.75 37.28
C ALA A 170 5.03 14.58 36.18
N ARG A 171 4.57 15.68 35.58
CA ARG A 171 3.69 15.63 34.41
C ARG A 171 4.39 15.05 33.19
N ALA A 172 5.61 15.50 32.87
CA ALA A 172 6.43 14.95 31.80
C ALA A 172 6.68 13.44 32.00
N ALA A 173 7.00 13.04 33.23
CA ALA A 173 7.13 11.63 33.61
C ALA A 173 5.88 10.82 33.29
N THR A 174 4.70 11.28 33.70
CA THR A 174 3.43 10.60 33.42
C THR A 174 3.19 10.46 31.91
N ILE A 175 3.41 11.53 31.13
CA ILE A 175 3.22 11.52 29.67
C ILE A 175 4.11 10.46 29.02
N MET A 176 5.39 10.45 29.37
CA MET A 176 6.36 9.57 28.70
C MET A 176 6.27 8.12 29.20
N GLY A 177 6.02 7.90 30.48
CA GLY A 177 5.74 6.56 31.03
C GLY A 177 4.49 5.93 30.40
N LEU A 178 3.44 6.73 30.19
CA LEU A 178 2.24 6.26 29.50
C LEU A 178 2.53 5.99 28.01
N ALA A 179 3.27 6.87 27.34
CA ALA A 179 3.68 6.66 25.95
C ALA A 179 4.49 5.36 25.76
N ALA A 180 5.43 5.06 26.67
CA ALA A 180 6.18 3.81 26.64
C ALA A 180 5.29 2.57 26.82
N ASN A 181 4.28 2.65 27.71
CA ASN A 181 3.29 1.57 27.85
C ASN A 181 2.44 1.39 26.57
N VAL A 182 2.08 2.48 25.88
CA VAL A 182 1.40 2.40 24.58
C VAL A 182 2.32 1.81 23.51
N SER A 183 3.62 2.12 23.51
CA SER A 183 4.61 1.46 22.65
C SER A 183 4.66 -0.06 22.91
N ALA A 184 4.54 -0.48 24.18
CA ALA A 184 4.50 -1.89 24.55
C ALA A 184 3.25 -2.58 23.98
N LEU A 185 2.08 -1.94 24.05
CA LEU A 185 0.86 -2.42 23.39
C LEU A 185 1.05 -2.53 21.87
N LEU A 186 1.53 -1.47 21.22
CA LEU A 186 1.76 -1.43 19.77
C LEU A 186 2.70 -2.56 19.32
N SER A 187 3.70 -2.90 20.13
CA SER A 187 4.62 -4.01 19.85
C SER A 187 3.90 -5.35 19.71
N VAL A 188 2.82 -5.59 20.47
CA VAL A 188 2.03 -6.82 20.42
C VAL A 188 1.05 -6.79 19.25
N LEU A 189 0.37 -5.65 19.04
CA LEU A 189 -0.60 -5.51 17.96
C LEU A 189 0.04 -5.63 16.58
N ILE A 190 1.27 -5.14 16.41
CA ILE A 190 1.97 -5.19 15.13
C ILE A 190 2.57 -6.57 14.84
N THR A 191 2.71 -7.48 15.81
CA THR A 191 3.31 -8.81 15.62
C THR A 191 2.78 -9.59 14.40
N PRO A 192 1.45 -9.72 14.15
CA PRO A 192 0.95 -10.41 12.96
C PRO A 192 1.35 -9.72 11.63
N TYR A 193 1.66 -8.43 11.66
CA TYR A 193 2.05 -7.65 10.49
C TYR A 193 3.57 -7.60 10.29
N MET A 194 4.30 -7.23 11.34
CA MET A 194 5.75 -6.94 11.34
C MET A 194 6.42 -7.61 12.55
N PRO A 195 6.64 -8.94 12.51
CA PRO A 195 7.15 -9.69 13.66
C PRO A 195 8.57 -9.30 14.08
N ASN A 196 9.45 -8.93 13.15
CA ASN A 196 10.81 -8.50 13.49
C ASN A 196 10.79 -7.12 14.14
N THR A 197 10.00 -6.18 13.61
CA THR A 197 9.78 -4.86 14.21
C THR A 197 9.17 -4.99 15.60
N SER A 198 8.18 -5.87 15.78
CA SER A 198 7.61 -6.19 17.09
C SER A 198 8.69 -6.61 18.08
N ALA A 199 9.55 -7.56 17.71
CA ALA A 199 10.65 -8.03 18.56
C ALA A 199 11.66 -6.92 18.87
N VAL A 200 12.01 -6.07 17.91
CA VAL A 200 12.90 -4.91 18.14
C VAL A 200 12.30 -3.94 19.16
N ILE A 201 10.99 -3.63 19.05
CA ILE A 201 10.33 -2.75 20.03
C ILE A 201 10.34 -3.38 21.41
N GLN A 202 10.00 -4.67 21.53
CA GLN A 202 10.02 -5.40 22.80
C GLN A 202 11.41 -5.46 23.43
N ASN A 203 12.46 -5.63 22.61
CA ASN A 203 13.85 -5.59 23.06
C ASN A 203 14.23 -4.20 23.58
N GLN A 204 13.90 -3.11 22.87
CA GLN A 204 14.16 -1.75 23.35
C GLN A 204 13.41 -1.44 24.65
N LEU A 205 12.22 -2.02 24.82
CA LEU A 205 11.43 -1.93 26.05
C LEU A 205 11.90 -2.88 27.16
N ASN A 206 12.83 -3.78 26.88
CA ASN A 206 13.31 -4.84 27.79
C ASN A 206 12.15 -5.69 28.36
N VAL A 207 11.27 -6.16 27.49
CA VAL A 207 10.12 -7.01 27.86
C VAL A 207 9.92 -8.15 26.87
N LYS A 208 9.19 -9.18 27.29
CA LYS A 208 8.71 -10.25 26.41
C LYS A 208 7.20 -10.40 26.61
N ILE A 209 6.43 -9.97 25.61
CA ILE A 209 4.96 -9.96 25.68
C ILE A 209 4.44 -10.83 24.55
N ASN A 210 3.88 -11.99 24.91
CA ASN A 210 3.40 -12.99 23.96
C ASN A 210 1.87 -13.06 23.87
N LEU A 211 1.15 -12.22 24.62
CA LEU A 211 -0.30 -12.29 24.73
C LEU A 211 -0.94 -10.94 24.47
N LEU A 212 -2.04 -10.97 23.72
CA LEU A 212 -2.95 -9.83 23.58
C LEU A 212 -3.67 -9.56 24.91
N PRO A 213 -4.10 -8.31 25.18
CA PRO A 213 -4.89 -8.01 26.37
C PRO A 213 -6.18 -8.85 26.43
N LYS A 214 -6.39 -9.59 27.52
CA LYS A 214 -7.46 -10.60 27.65
C LYS A 214 -8.88 -10.04 27.59
N ASP A 215 -9.06 -8.75 27.83
CA ASP A 215 -10.35 -8.06 27.88
C ASP A 215 -10.48 -6.99 26.79
N ASN A 216 -9.59 -7.02 25.78
CA ASN A 216 -9.50 -6.04 24.70
C ASN A 216 -9.26 -4.60 25.19
N ARG A 217 -8.67 -4.41 26.38
CA ARG A 217 -8.35 -3.08 26.94
C ARG A 217 -6.86 -2.86 27.15
N PHE A 218 -6.47 -1.60 27.09
CA PHE A 218 -5.13 -1.16 27.40
C PHE A 218 -4.80 -1.37 28.88
N HIS A 219 -3.61 -1.91 29.12
CA HIS A 219 -3.05 -2.11 30.45
C HIS A 219 -1.63 -1.56 30.51
N CYS A 220 -1.30 -0.82 31.58
CA CYS A 220 0.08 -0.47 31.87
C CYS A 220 0.84 -1.72 32.37
N ILE A 221 1.60 -2.33 31.47
CA ILE A 221 2.43 -3.50 31.76
C ILE A 221 3.84 -3.11 32.24
N LEU A 222 4.35 -1.95 31.81
CA LEU A 222 5.61 -1.40 32.31
C LEU A 222 5.32 -0.60 33.58
N LYS A 223 5.73 -1.14 34.72
CA LYS A 223 5.56 -0.50 36.04
C LYS A 223 6.65 0.54 36.28
N SER A 224 6.38 1.48 37.19
CA SER A 224 7.40 2.41 37.69
C SER A 224 8.62 1.62 38.20
N GLY A 225 9.82 2.09 37.89
CA GLY A 225 11.07 1.39 38.22
C GLY A 225 11.54 0.37 37.18
N HIS A 226 10.72 0.02 36.19
CA HIS A 226 11.14 -0.87 35.09
C HIS A 226 12.25 -0.22 34.24
N LYS A 227 13.37 -0.91 34.02
CA LYS A 227 14.46 -0.41 33.16
C LYS A 227 14.28 -0.84 31.71
N ILE A 228 14.19 0.14 30.81
CA ILE A 228 14.21 -0.06 29.36
C ILE A 228 15.65 -0.13 28.84
N SER A 229 15.83 -0.72 27.66
CA SER A 229 17.12 -0.73 26.97
C SER A 229 17.33 0.58 26.20
N LYS A 230 18.46 0.68 25.50
CA LYS A 230 18.79 1.84 24.66
C LYS A 230 17.81 1.92 23.49
N ALA A 231 17.20 3.09 23.31
CA ALA A 231 16.34 3.37 22.16
C ALA A 231 17.13 3.54 20.87
N GLU A 232 16.57 3.05 19.77
CA GLU A 232 17.14 3.16 18.42
C GLU A 232 16.03 3.38 17.37
N PRO A 233 16.30 4.12 16.28
CA PRO A 233 15.33 4.30 15.21
C PRO A 233 14.86 2.96 14.60
N LEU A 234 13.53 2.78 14.51
CA LEU A 234 12.92 1.52 14.04
C LEU A 234 12.93 1.38 12.51
N PHE A 235 12.81 2.49 11.80
CA PHE A 235 12.64 2.50 10.35
C PHE A 235 13.65 3.44 9.71
N LYS A 236 14.07 3.09 8.49
CA LYS A 236 14.87 3.95 7.62
C LYS A 236 13.94 4.59 6.59
N LYS A 237 14.27 5.82 6.19
CA LYS A 237 13.59 6.48 5.08
C LYS A 237 13.92 5.72 3.79
N LEU A 238 12.91 5.48 2.96
CA LEU A 238 13.11 5.00 1.59
C LEU A 238 13.33 6.23 0.72
N GLU A 239 14.47 6.30 0.04
CA GLU A 239 14.87 7.43 -0.78
C GLU A 239 14.36 7.28 -2.22
N ALA A 240 13.94 8.40 -2.82
CA ALA A 240 13.34 8.39 -4.16
C ALA A 240 14.25 7.74 -5.22
N LYS A 241 15.56 8.03 -5.16
CA LYS A 241 16.55 7.46 -6.08
C LYS A 241 16.68 5.94 -5.96
N GLU A 242 16.64 5.41 -4.74
CA GLU A 242 16.71 3.96 -4.49
C GLU A 242 15.45 3.27 -5.04
N ILE A 243 14.29 3.87 -4.77
CA ILE A 243 12.99 3.36 -5.21
C ILE A 243 12.84 3.42 -6.73
N GLU A 244 13.34 4.48 -7.38
CA GLU A 244 13.36 4.59 -8.84
C GLU A 244 14.28 3.53 -9.47
N SER A 245 15.45 3.28 -8.88
CA SER A 245 16.35 2.21 -9.32
C SER A 245 15.70 0.82 -9.19
N LEU A 246 14.99 0.56 -8.10
CA LEU A 246 14.25 -0.70 -7.91
C LEU A 246 13.08 -0.79 -8.90
N LYS A 247 12.31 0.28 -9.09
CA LYS A 247 11.23 0.33 -10.07
C LYS A 247 11.72 -0.01 -11.47
N GLU A 248 12.83 0.60 -11.88
CA GLU A 248 13.49 0.34 -13.16
C GLU A 248 13.96 -1.11 -13.27
N ARG A 249 14.57 -1.67 -12.21
CA ARG A 249 15.02 -3.07 -12.17
C ARG A 249 13.87 -4.07 -12.39
N PHE A 250 12.67 -3.76 -11.89
CA PHE A 250 11.53 -4.68 -11.91
C PHE A 250 10.41 -4.28 -12.88
N LYS A 251 10.65 -3.30 -13.78
CA LYS A 251 9.68 -2.94 -14.83
C LYS A 251 9.56 -3.99 -15.93
N GLY A 252 10.51 -4.93 -15.97
CA GLY A 252 10.67 -5.94 -17.02
C GLY A 252 11.44 -5.45 -18.23
N LYS A 253 11.78 -6.42 -19.09
CA LYS A 253 12.20 -6.10 -20.45
C LYS A 253 10.95 -5.63 -21.17
N GLN A 254 10.99 -4.44 -21.76
CA GLN A 254 10.03 -4.14 -22.80
C GLN A 254 10.14 -5.30 -23.80
N GLU A 255 9.11 -6.15 -23.90
CA GLU A 255 8.77 -6.62 -25.21
C GLU A 255 8.61 -5.32 -25.99
N LYS A 256 9.57 -5.01 -26.85
CA LYS A 256 9.19 -4.41 -28.12
C LYS A 256 8.08 -5.33 -28.59
N THR A 257 6.83 -4.96 -28.36
CA THR A 257 5.78 -5.39 -29.24
C THR A 257 6.40 -5.24 -30.60
N ALA A 258 6.50 -6.33 -31.34
CA ALA A 258 6.80 -6.24 -32.74
C ALA A 258 5.64 -5.47 -33.39
N GLU A 259 5.59 -4.14 -33.20
CA GLU A 259 5.86 -3.27 -34.32
C GLU A 259 7.13 -3.85 -34.95
N THR A 260 6.90 -4.67 -35.96
CA THR A 260 7.91 -5.03 -36.92
C THR A 260 8.72 -3.78 -37.19
N ASN A 261 9.93 -3.74 -36.63
CA ASN A 261 11.05 -3.06 -37.25
C ASN A 261 11.23 -3.75 -38.62
N GLY A 262 10.36 -3.43 -39.56
CA GLY A 262 10.88 -3.02 -40.84
C GLY A 262 11.80 -1.83 -40.55
N THR A 263 12.89 -1.78 -41.28
CA THR A 263 13.56 -0.53 -41.66
C THR A 263 12.62 0.69 -41.63
N PRO A 264 13.12 1.92 -41.42
CA PRO A 264 12.33 3.11 -41.75
C PRO A 264 12.06 3.10 -43.25
N GLU A 265 11.06 2.33 -43.68
CA GLU A 265 10.34 2.59 -44.90
C GLU A 265 9.58 3.87 -44.61
N ALA A 266 9.84 4.88 -45.44
CA ALA A 266 9.08 6.11 -45.48
C ALA A 266 7.59 5.79 -45.30
N ASP A 267 6.88 6.58 -44.48
CA ASP A 267 5.43 6.44 -44.39
C ASP A 267 4.87 6.50 -45.83
N PRO A 268 4.23 5.42 -46.34
CA PRO A 268 3.85 5.30 -47.75
C PRO A 268 2.86 6.39 -48.18
N PHE A 269 2.32 7.14 -47.21
CA PHE A 269 1.32 8.18 -47.41
C PHE A 269 1.80 9.56 -46.93
N GLU A 270 3.08 9.72 -46.59
CA GLU A 270 3.69 11.02 -46.24
C GLU A 270 3.88 11.86 -47.51
N GLY A 271 3.34 13.09 -47.52
CA GLY A 271 3.47 14.01 -48.66
C GLY A 271 2.46 13.82 -49.79
N LEU A 272 1.50 12.89 -49.67
CA LEU A 272 0.42 12.73 -50.64
C LEU A 272 -0.57 13.90 -50.58
N THR A 273 -1.08 14.29 -51.75
CA THR A 273 -2.10 15.31 -51.92
C THR A 273 -3.49 14.81 -51.46
N SER A 274 -4.43 15.73 -51.25
CA SER A 274 -5.81 15.40 -50.86
C SER A 274 -6.50 14.43 -51.84
N ASP A 275 -6.18 14.54 -53.14
CA ASP A 275 -6.81 13.71 -54.18
C ASP A 275 -6.24 12.28 -54.19
N GLU A 276 -4.94 12.14 -53.95
CA GLU A 276 -4.27 10.83 -53.82
C GLU A 276 -4.74 10.09 -52.57
N LEU A 277 -4.92 10.80 -51.44
CA LEU A 277 -5.47 10.20 -50.23
C LEU A 277 -6.93 9.73 -50.42
N ASN A 278 -7.74 10.48 -51.18
CA ASN A 278 -9.12 10.08 -51.50
C ASN A 278 -9.17 8.83 -52.37
N ALA A 279 -8.26 8.68 -53.34
CA ALA A 279 -8.14 7.48 -54.16
C ALA A 279 -7.71 6.25 -53.33
N CYS A 280 -6.74 6.40 -52.43
CA CYS A 280 -6.34 5.36 -51.49
C CYS A 280 -7.48 4.98 -50.52
N LEU A 281 -8.22 5.96 -50.02
CA LEU A 281 -9.36 5.75 -49.14
C LEU A 281 -10.47 4.93 -49.81
N THR A 282 -10.75 5.22 -51.08
CA THR A 282 -11.76 4.51 -51.87
C THR A 282 -11.37 3.06 -52.09
N THR A 283 -10.13 2.83 -52.54
CA THR A 283 -9.58 1.48 -52.71
C THR A 283 -9.62 0.66 -51.41
N GLN A 284 -9.24 1.29 -50.29
CA GLN A 284 -9.24 0.63 -48.98
C GLN A 284 -10.66 0.34 -48.47
N ALA A 285 -11.63 1.22 -48.76
CA ALA A 285 -13.02 1.00 -48.39
C ALA A 285 -13.63 -0.19 -49.14
N ASP A 286 -13.31 -0.34 -50.42
CA ASP A 286 -13.77 -1.47 -51.24
C ASP A 286 -13.11 -2.78 -50.83
N LYS A 287 -11.83 -2.76 -50.45
CA LYS A 287 -11.15 -3.91 -49.87
C LYS A 287 -11.82 -4.40 -48.57
N VAL A 288 -12.18 -3.48 -47.67
CA VAL A 288 -12.91 -3.81 -46.43
C VAL A 288 -14.31 -4.38 -46.73
N ARG A 289 -15.01 -3.86 -47.74
CA ARG A 289 -16.31 -4.39 -48.17
C ARG A 289 -16.18 -5.80 -48.74
N GLN A 290 -15.16 -6.04 -49.56
CA GLN A 290 -14.89 -7.35 -50.15
C GLN A 290 -14.57 -8.39 -49.08
N LEU A 291 -13.69 -8.08 -48.12
CA LEU A 291 -13.34 -8.99 -47.02
C LEU A 291 -14.54 -9.33 -46.13
N LYS A 292 -15.45 -8.36 -45.91
CA LYS A 292 -16.71 -8.60 -45.20
C LYS A 292 -17.66 -9.49 -46.01
N SER A 293 -17.72 -9.33 -47.33
CA SER A 293 -18.55 -10.16 -48.21
C SER A 293 -18.05 -11.61 -48.30
N GLN A 294 -16.72 -11.80 -48.21
CA GLN A 294 -16.05 -13.10 -48.22
C GLN A 294 -16.05 -13.80 -46.85
N LYS A 295 -16.60 -13.16 -45.80
CA LYS A 295 -16.66 -13.67 -44.41
C LYS A 295 -15.30 -14.04 -43.82
N GLU A 296 -14.28 -13.22 -44.11
CA GLU A 296 -12.94 -13.38 -43.56
C GLU A 296 -12.92 -13.26 -42.02
N PRO A 297 -11.89 -13.81 -41.33
CA PRO A 297 -11.78 -13.75 -39.88
C PRO A 297 -11.80 -12.31 -39.35
N LYS A 298 -12.51 -12.09 -38.23
CA LYS A 298 -12.64 -10.77 -37.57
C LYS A 298 -11.29 -10.03 -37.40
N PRO A 299 -10.18 -10.67 -36.98
CA PRO A 299 -8.90 -9.98 -36.83
C PRO A 299 -8.34 -9.39 -38.13
N VAL A 300 -8.62 -10.03 -39.27
CA VAL A 300 -8.17 -9.58 -40.61
C VAL A 300 -8.98 -8.35 -41.04
N ILE A 301 -10.29 -8.40 -40.83
CA ILE A 301 -11.18 -7.27 -41.13
C ILE A 301 -10.85 -6.06 -40.23
N GLU A 302 -10.59 -6.29 -38.94
CA GLU A 302 -10.24 -5.23 -37.98
C GLU A 302 -8.93 -4.52 -38.35
N LYS A 303 -7.92 -5.25 -38.83
CA LYS A 303 -6.67 -4.66 -39.32
C LYS A 303 -6.89 -3.70 -40.48
N GLU A 304 -7.66 -4.10 -41.48
CA GLU A 304 -7.93 -3.29 -42.67
C GLU A 304 -8.88 -2.11 -42.39
N VAL A 305 -9.81 -2.27 -41.44
CA VAL A 305 -10.65 -1.16 -40.92
C VAL A 305 -9.81 -0.11 -40.20
N LYS A 306 -8.76 -0.52 -39.46
CA LYS A 306 -7.86 0.42 -38.78
C LYS A 306 -7.11 1.30 -39.78
N ILE A 307 -6.64 0.72 -40.89
CA ILE A 307 -6.00 1.46 -41.99
C ILE A 307 -6.98 2.45 -42.62
N LEU A 308 -8.22 2.02 -42.87
CA LEU A 308 -9.27 2.90 -43.41
C LEU A 308 -9.56 4.11 -42.50
N LEU A 309 -9.58 3.91 -41.18
CA LEU A 309 -9.80 4.98 -40.21
C LEU A 309 -8.63 5.96 -40.16
N ASP A 310 -7.39 5.48 -40.29
CA ASP A 310 -6.20 6.33 -40.33
C ASP A 310 -6.19 7.22 -41.58
N LEU A 311 -6.51 6.66 -42.76
CA LEU A 311 -6.66 7.43 -44.00
C LEU A 311 -7.74 8.52 -43.89
N LYS A 312 -8.88 8.23 -43.26
CA LYS A 312 -9.93 9.24 -43.01
C LYS A 312 -9.44 10.36 -42.11
N LYS A 313 -8.69 10.02 -41.06
CA LYS A 313 -8.16 11.00 -40.11
C LYS A 313 -7.14 11.92 -40.79
N ARG A 314 -6.25 11.36 -41.62
CA ARG A 314 -5.28 12.12 -42.41
C ARG A 314 -5.95 13.05 -43.43
N LEU A 315 -6.96 12.56 -44.16
CA LEU A 315 -7.73 13.39 -45.09
C LEU A 315 -8.45 14.54 -44.38
N SER A 316 -9.02 14.27 -43.20
CA SER A 316 -9.67 15.27 -42.36
C SER A 316 -8.71 16.35 -41.87
N LEU A 317 -7.48 15.97 -41.49
CA LEU A 317 -6.42 16.90 -41.08
C LEU A 317 -5.97 17.80 -42.24
N LEU A 318 -5.90 17.27 -43.47
CA LEU A 318 -5.51 18.03 -44.67
C LEU A 318 -6.63 18.95 -45.20
N SER A 319 -7.90 18.54 -45.05
CA SER A 319 -9.07 19.30 -45.51
C SER A 319 -9.61 20.32 -44.49
N GLY A 320 -8.96 20.44 -43.32
CA GLY A 320 -9.30 21.43 -42.28
C GLY A 320 -10.60 21.18 -41.52
N ASN A 321 -11.28 20.05 -41.75
CA ASN A 321 -12.53 19.70 -41.07
C ASN A 321 -12.27 18.73 -39.90
N ILE A 322 -12.44 19.20 -38.67
CA ILE A 322 -12.37 18.39 -37.45
C ILE A 322 -13.49 17.32 -37.48
N PRO A 323 -13.21 16.01 -37.35
CA PRO A 323 -14.27 15.02 -37.26
C PRO A 323 -14.98 15.15 -35.91
N GLN A 324 -16.30 15.40 -35.93
CA GLN A 324 -17.13 15.23 -34.74
C GLN A 324 -17.12 13.77 -34.31
N ASN A 325 -16.50 13.51 -33.15
CA ASN A 325 -16.56 12.24 -32.47
C ASN A 325 -17.97 12.09 -31.88
N ASN A 326 -18.90 11.49 -32.64
CA ASN A 326 -20.21 11.13 -32.10
C ASN A 326 -20.07 9.92 -31.17
N LEU A 327 -19.79 10.23 -29.90
CA LEU A 327 -20.24 9.45 -28.76
C LEU A 327 -21.77 9.44 -28.75
N THR A 328 -22.39 8.28 -28.95
CA THR A 328 -23.69 7.93 -28.35
C THR A 328 -23.94 6.43 -28.53
N ASN A 329 -23.42 5.63 -27.59
CA ASN A 329 -24.12 4.43 -27.18
C ASN A 329 -25.31 4.89 -26.33
N SER A 330 -26.47 5.13 -26.94
CA SER A 330 -27.73 5.18 -26.21
C SER A 330 -28.70 4.19 -26.85
N LYS A 331 -28.96 3.10 -26.13
CA LYS A 331 -30.12 2.24 -26.37
C LYS A 331 -31.37 3.05 -26.05
N ILE A 332 -32.24 3.31 -27.02
CA ILE A 332 -33.67 3.51 -26.78
C ILE A 332 -34.47 2.70 -27.79
N LYS A 333 -35.34 1.84 -27.24
CA LYS A 333 -36.31 0.96 -27.88
C LYS A 333 -37.26 1.72 -28.84
N LYS A 334 -37.65 1.07 -29.95
CA LYS A 334 -39.04 0.71 -30.32
C LYS A 334 -39.13 0.32 -31.80
N LYS A 335 -39.39 -0.95 -32.09
CA LYS A 335 -40.72 -1.47 -32.45
C LYS A 335 -40.73 -2.97 -32.21
#